data_AF-A0A934IFI3-F1
#
_entry.id   AF-A0A934IFI3-F1
#
_cell.length_a   1.000
_cell.length_b   1.000
_cell.length_c   1.000
_cell.angle_alpha   90.00
_cell.angle_beta   90.00
_cell.angle_gamma   90.00
#
_symmetry.space_group_name_H-M   'P 1'
#
loop_
_entity.id
_entity.type
_entity.pdbx_description
1 polymer ?
#
loop_
_entity_poly.entity_id
_entity_poly.type
_entity_poly.pdbx_seq_one_letter_code
_entity_poly.pdbx_strand_id
1 'polypeptide(L)'
;MPAKDFIIDDRPALEVLQAAYHREFAQDPEKAEYFVPVEWDRTVTEDKAVQEVGMFGNQNTVCKPVTPAWRTTVERLKLVFL
;
A
#
# COMPACT_ATOMS: atom_id res chain seq x y z
N MET A 1 -11.78 -0.45 1.48
CA MET A 1 -13.06 -0.19 0.78
C MET A 1 -12.97 -0.76 -0.62
N PRO A 2 -14.00 -1.47 -1.13
CA PRO A 2 -13.98 -1.99 -2.50
C PRO A 2 -13.79 -0.86 -3.52
N ALA A 3 -12.96 -1.07 -4.54
CA ALA A 3 -12.67 -0.03 -5.53
C ALA A 3 -13.91 0.39 -6.33
N LYS A 4 -14.86 -0.54 -6.54
CA LYS A 4 -16.16 -0.27 -7.18
C LYS A 4 -17.04 0.73 -6.42
N ASP A 5 -16.82 0.86 -5.11
CA ASP A 5 -17.63 1.72 -4.23
C ASP A 5 -16.96 3.07 -3.98
N PHE A 6 -15.76 3.29 -4.54
CA PHE A 6 -15.02 4.54 -4.36
C PHE A 6 -15.35 5.56 -5.44
N ILE A 7 -15.40 6.84 -5.04
CA ILE A 7 -15.71 7.97 -5.91
C ILE A 7 -14.51 8.91 -5.98
N ILE A 8 -14.12 9.30 -7.20
CA ILE A 8 -13.07 10.29 -7.50
C ILE A 8 -13.71 11.40 -8.31
N ASP A 9 -13.72 12.62 -7.77
CA ASP A 9 -14.32 13.81 -8.41
C ASP A 9 -15.73 13.53 -8.95
N ASP A 10 -16.63 13.04 -8.07
CA ASP A 10 -18.02 12.69 -8.36
C ASP A 10 -18.24 11.57 -9.41
N ARG A 11 -17.19 10.80 -9.75
CA ARG A 11 -17.27 9.66 -10.68
C ARG A 11 -16.79 8.36 -10.04
N PRO A 12 -17.33 7.19 -10.46
CA PRO A 12 -16.83 5.90 -10.00
C PRO A 12 -15.33 5.75 -10.28
N ALA A 13 -14.55 5.34 -9.28
CA ALA A 13 -13.11 5.20 -9.41
C ALA A 13 -12.72 4.25 -10.55
N LEU A 14 -13.51 3.19 -10.78
CA LEU A 14 -13.29 2.24 -11.87
C LEU A 14 -13.50 2.83 -13.27
N GLU A 15 -14.08 4.03 -13.42
CA GLU A 15 -14.17 4.75 -14.69
C GLU A 15 -13.02 5.75 -14.88
N VAL A 16 -12.46 6.25 -13.78
CA VAL A 16 -11.41 7.29 -13.78
C VAL A 16 -10.01 6.69 -13.90
N LEU A 17 -9.76 5.59 -13.17
CA LEU A 17 -8.43 4.98 -13.11
C LEU A 17 -8.06 4.32 -14.44
N GLN A 18 -6.79 4.39 -14.83
CA GLN A 18 -6.35 3.84 -16.11
C GLN A 18 -6.02 2.34 -16.02
N ALA A 19 -5.46 1.89 -14.90
CA ALA A 19 -5.08 0.50 -14.67
C ALA A 19 -6.29 -0.44 -14.59
N ALA A 20 -6.18 -1.65 -15.15
CA ALA A 20 -7.28 -2.60 -15.33
C ALA A 20 -6.94 -4.01 -14.80
N TYR A 21 -6.23 -4.12 -13.68
CA TYR A 21 -5.64 -5.39 -13.25
C TYR A 21 -6.68 -6.46 -12.88
N HIS A 22 -7.82 -6.07 -12.28
CA HIS A 22 -8.85 -7.02 -11.82
C HIS A 22 -10.29 -6.50 -12.00
N ARG A 23 -10.53 -5.69 -13.03
CA ARG A 23 -11.85 -5.06 -13.27
C ARG A 23 -12.97 -6.08 -13.46
N GLU A 24 -12.67 -7.20 -14.11
CA GLU A 24 -13.60 -8.31 -14.32
C GLU A 24 -14.06 -8.96 -13.01
N PHE A 25 -13.29 -8.80 -11.93
CA PHE A 25 -13.58 -9.36 -10.61
C PHE A 25 -14.25 -8.36 -9.66
N ALA A 26 -14.73 -7.21 -10.14
CA ALA A 26 -15.33 -6.18 -9.27
C ALA A 26 -16.51 -6.68 -8.40
N GLN A 27 -17.18 -7.77 -8.80
CA GLN A 27 -18.26 -8.39 -8.04
C GLN A 27 -17.82 -9.59 -7.18
N ASP A 28 -16.59 -10.07 -7.34
CA ASP A 28 -16.02 -11.16 -6.55
C ASP A 28 -15.28 -10.55 -5.34
N PRO A 29 -15.82 -10.63 -4.11
CA PRO A 29 -15.21 -9.98 -2.95
C PRO A 29 -13.82 -10.52 -2.62
N GLU A 30 -13.45 -11.73 -3.03
CA GLU A 30 -12.13 -12.31 -2.77
C GLU A 30 -11.07 -11.86 -3.79
N LYS A 31 -11.51 -11.43 -4.97
CA LYS A 31 -10.62 -11.06 -6.09
C LYS A 31 -10.72 -9.59 -6.50
N ALA A 32 -11.70 -8.85 -5.99
CA ALA A 32 -11.89 -7.44 -6.27
C ALA A 32 -10.72 -6.60 -5.76
N GLU A 33 -10.55 -5.42 -6.35
CA GLU A 33 -9.59 -4.43 -5.89
C GLU A 33 -10.15 -3.65 -4.70
N TYR A 34 -9.27 -3.27 -3.78
CA TYR A 34 -9.63 -2.50 -2.59
C TYR A 34 -8.68 -1.32 -2.40
N PHE A 35 -9.24 -0.16 -2.08
CA PHE A 35 -8.48 0.95 -1.55
C PHE A 35 -8.25 0.76 -0.05
N VAL A 36 -6.99 0.87 0.34
CA VAL A 36 -6.54 0.90 1.74
C VAL A 36 -6.11 2.34 2.01
N PRO A 37 -6.87 3.13 2.78
CA PRO A 37 -6.46 4.47 3.13
C PRO A 37 -5.21 4.39 4.02
N VAL A 38 -4.25 5.27 3.76
CA VAL A 38 -3.02 5.39 4.54
C VAL A 38 -2.92 6.83 5.04
N GLU A 39 -2.71 6.98 6.34
CA GLU A 39 -2.33 8.24 6.96
C GLU A 39 -0.82 8.22 7.19
N TRP A 40 -0.13 9.23 6.68
CA TRP A 40 1.31 9.36 6.84
C TRP A 40 1.62 10.00 8.19
N ASP A 41 2.22 9.25 9.11
CA ASP A 41 2.68 9.78 10.39
C ASP A 41 3.92 10.68 10.22
N ARG A 42 4.83 10.30 9.31
CA ARG A 42 6.08 11.01 9.03
C ARG A 42 6.34 11.07 7.52
N THR A 43 6.83 12.22 7.07
CA THR A 43 7.41 12.41 5.74
C THR A 43 8.76 13.10 5.91
N VAL A 44 9.79 12.56 5.27
CA VAL A 44 11.16 13.06 5.36
C VAL A 44 11.70 13.42 3.99
N THR A 45 12.71 14.27 3.95
CA THR A 45 13.47 14.58 2.75
C THR A 45 14.27 13.36 2.28
N GLU A 46 14.67 13.33 1.02
CA GLU A 46 15.39 12.20 0.42
C GLU A 46 16.69 11.86 1.15
N ASP A 47 17.45 12.87 1.59
CA ASP A 47 18.67 12.69 2.37
C ASP A 47 18.44 12.03 3.74
N LYS A 48 17.20 12.00 4.21
CA LYS A 48 16.76 11.37 5.46
C LYS A 48 15.93 10.10 5.22
N ALA A 49 15.77 9.69 3.95
CA ALA A 49 15.08 8.45 3.62
C ALA A 49 15.90 7.24 4.11
N VAL A 50 15.21 6.20 4.56
CA VAL A 50 15.85 5.00 5.08
C VAL A 50 15.98 3.97 3.97
N GLN A 51 17.22 3.61 3.61
CA GLN A 51 17.52 2.56 2.66
C GLN A 51 18.67 1.70 3.17
N GLU A 52 18.36 0.44 3.50
CA GLU A 52 19.33 -0.54 3.98
C GLU A 52 19.26 -1.82 3.14
N VAL A 53 20.36 -2.57 3.09
CA VAL A 53 20.44 -3.84 2.35
C VAL A 53 19.40 -4.82 2.92
N GLY A 54 18.52 -5.32 2.05
CA GLY A 54 17.47 -6.27 2.43
C GLY A 54 16.15 -5.64 2.88
N MET A 55 16.07 -4.31 3.03
CA MET A 55 14.77 -3.65 3.19
C MET A 55 13.96 -3.72 1.88
N PHE A 56 12.64 -3.81 2.01
CA PHE A 56 11.67 -3.77 0.88
C PHE A 56 11.82 -4.91 -0.15
N GLY A 57 12.28 -6.09 0.27
CA GLY A 57 12.51 -7.26 -0.59
C GLY A 57 11.29 -7.83 -1.34
N ASN A 58 10.08 -7.31 -1.08
CA ASN A 58 8.91 -7.48 -1.96
C ASN A 58 8.04 -6.22 -1.89
N GLN A 59 8.09 -5.41 -2.95
CA GLN A 59 7.39 -4.11 -3.04
C GLN A 59 5.87 -4.24 -3.25
N ASN A 60 5.34 -5.46 -3.34
CA ASN A 60 3.93 -5.70 -3.65
C ASN A 60 3.03 -5.85 -2.41
N THR A 61 3.56 -5.63 -1.20
CA THR A 61 2.80 -5.85 0.04
C THR A 61 2.65 -4.55 0.83
N VAL A 62 1.41 -4.07 0.93
CA VAL A 62 1.02 -2.88 1.71
C VAL A 62 0.67 -3.22 3.17
N CYS A 63 0.31 -4.47 3.48
CA CYS A 63 -0.22 -4.86 4.79
C CYS A 63 0.75 -5.74 5.59
N LYS A 64 0.87 -5.45 6.91
CA LYS A 64 1.63 -6.15 7.97
C LYS A 64 2.15 -7.54 7.55
N PRO A 65 3.32 -7.60 6.90
CA PRO A 65 3.88 -8.86 6.44
C PRO A 65 4.29 -9.69 7.66
N VAL A 66 3.79 -10.93 7.69
CA VAL A 66 4.01 -11.87 8.81
C VAL A 66 5.31 -12.66 8.68
N THR A 67 6.07 -12.44 7.61
CA THR A 67 7.33 -13.15 7.38
C THR A 67 8.42 -12.62 8.31
N PRO A 68 9.25 -13.49 8.93
CA PRO A 68 10.28 -13.07 9.89
C PRO A 68 11.26 -12.00 9.37
N ALA A 69 11.53 -11.98 8.07
CA ALA A 69 12.42 -11.00 7.42
C ALA A 69 11.97 -9.53 7.62
N TRP A 70 10.68 -9.29 7.84
CA TRP A 70 10.17 -7.94 8.08
C TRP A 70 10.40 -7.42 9.49
N ARG A 71 10.67 -8.30 10.46
CA ARG A 71 10.93 -7.90 11.83
C ARG A 71 12.11 -6.93 11.91
N THR A 72 13.20 -7.25 11.21
CA THR A 72 14.38 -6.38 11.13
C THR A 72 14.04 -5.03 10.51
N THR A 73 13.29 -5.00 9.40
CA THR A 73 12.87 -3.73 8.76
C THR A 73 12.07 -2.86 9.72
N VAL A 74 11.09 -3.43 10.42
CA VAL A 74 10.26 -2.70 11.40
C VAL A 74 11.09 -2.20 12.58
N GLU A 75 11.96 -3.05 13.16
CA GLU A 75 12.83 -2.65 14.27
C GLU A 75 13.76 -1.50 13.88
N ARG A 76 14.33 -1.52 12.67
CA ARG A 76 15.17 -0.44 12.13
C ARG A 76 14.39 0.87 11.96
N LEU A 77 13.20 0.82 11.35
CA LEU A 77 12.36 2.02 11.16
C LEU A 77 11.92 2.63 12.51
N LYS A 78 11.64 1.81 13.52
CA LYS A 78 11.33 2.31 14.86
C LYS A 78 12.49 3.10 15.46
N LEU A 79 13.74 2.68 15.29
CA LEU A 79 14.90 3.44 15.79
C LEU A 79 15.06 4.81 15.13
N VAL A 80 14.51 5.00 13.93
CA VAL A 80 14.60 6.26 13.18
C VAL A 80 13.43 7.20 13.51
N PHE A 81 12.24 6.65 13.76
CA PHE A 81 10.99 7.43 13.83
C PHE A 81 10.26 7.39 15.18
N LEU A 82 10.67 6.54 16.13
CA LEU A 82 10.14 6.45 17.50
C LEU A 82 11.25 6.69 18.53
#